data_AF-A0A7Y4XHI0-F1
#
_entry.id   AF-A0A7Y4XHI0-F1
#
_cell.length_a   1.000
_cell.length_b   1.000
_cell.length_c   1.000
_cell.angle_alpha   90.00
_cell.angle_beta   90.00
_cell.angle_gamma   90.00
#
_symmetry.space_group_name_H-M   'P 1'
#
loop_
_entity.id
_entity.type
_entity.pdbx_description
1 polymer ?
#
loop_
_entity_poly.entity_id
_entity_poly.type
_entity_poly.pdbx_seq_one_letter_code
_entity_poly.pdbx_strand_id
1 'polypeptide(L)' 'MPSLFRFLFVTASLAGLVLAGLYVLATRFEPEQQTVSKPIPGVKIRK' A
#
# COMPACT_ATOMS: atom_id res chain seq x y z
N MET A 1 -1.97 -22.22 -30.86
CA MET A 1 -0.88 -22.88 -30.11
C MET A 1 -1.20 -22.86 -28.62
N PRO A 2 -1.52 -24.00 -27.99
CA PRO A 2 -1.95 -24.08 -26.58
C PRO A 2 -0.90 -23.60 -25.56
N SER A 3 0.37 -23.56 -25.94
CA SER A 3 1.49 -23.14 -25.08
C SER A 3 1.44 -21.67 -24.71
N LEU A 4 1.10 -20.78 -25.66
CA LEU A 4 1.06 -19.33 -25.42
C LEU A 4 -0.07 -18.96 -24.44
N PHE A 5 -1.25 -19.55 -24.61
CA PHE A 5 -2.37 -19.31 -23.69
C PHE A 5 -2.04 -19.78 -22.26
N ARG A 6 -1.43 -20.97 -22.12
CA ARG A 6 -0.96 -21.47 -20.82
C ARG A 6 0.07 -20.54 -20.19
N PHE A 7 1.02 -20.05 -20.98
CA PHE A 7 2.04 -19.10 -20.51
C PHE A 7 1.41 -17.79 -20.01
N LEU A 8 0.49 -17.21 -20.78
CA LEU A 8 -0.22 -15.99 -20.38
C LEU A 8 -1.07 -16.24 -19.13
N PHE A 9 -1.75 -17.38 -19.05
CA PHE A 9 -2.59 -17.73 -17.89
C PHE A 9 -1.76 -17.83 -16.60
N VAL A 10 -0.60 -18.49 -16.65
CA VAL A 10 0.31 -18.60 -15.50
C VAL A 10 0.85 -17.23 -15.11
N THR A 11 1.32 -16.45 -16.09
CA THR A 11 1.88 -15.12 -15.83
C THR A 11 0.84 -14.16 -15.26
N ALA A 12 -0.38 -14.17 -15.81
CA ALA A 12 -1.49 -13.37 -15.30
C ALA A 12 -1.90 -13.79 -13.88
N SER A 13 -1.89 -15.09 -13.59
CA SER A 13 -2.18 -15.60 -12.24
C SER A 13 -1.13 -15.13 -11.23
N LEU A 14 0.15 -15.19 -11.60
CA LEU A 14 1.25 -14.69 -10.76
C LEU A 14 1.14 -13.18 -10.54
N ALA A 15 0.92 -12.40 -11.60
CA ALA A 15 0.72 -10.96 -11.50
C ALA A 15 -0.48 -10.61 -10.61
N GLY A 16 -1.58 -11.35 -10.76
CA GLY A 16 -2.79 -11.19 -9.93
C GLY A 16 -2.51 -11.45 -8.45
N LEU A 17 -1.76 -12.50 -8.12
CA LEU A 17 -1.37 -12.80 -6.74
C LEU A 17 -0.50 -11.71 -6.13
N VAL A 18 0.47 -11.19 -6.89
CA VAL A 18 1.34 -10.09 -6.42
C VAL A 18 0.52 -8.83 -6.17
N LEU A 19 -0.34 -8.44 -7.12
CA LEU A 19 -1.19 -7.27 -6.98
C LEU A 19 -2.17 -7.40 -5.81
N ALA A 20 -2.78 -8.57 -5.63
CA ALA A 20 -3.65 -8.83 -4.50
C ALA A 20 -2.90 -8.72 -3.16
N GLY A 21 -1.70 -9.29 -3.08
CA GLY A 21 -0.84 -9.19 -1.89
C GLY A 21 -0.49 -7.75 -1.55
N LEU A 22 -0.05 -6.97 -2.55
CA LEU A 22 0.26 -5.55 -2.37
C LEU A 22 -0.97 -4.73 -1.97
N TYR A 23 -2.13 -5.00 -2.56
CA TYR A 23 -3.38 -4.33 -2.20
C TYR A 23 -3.77 -4.57 -0.74
N VAL A 24 -3.67 -5.81 -0.26
CA VAL A 24 -3.91 -6.13 1.15
C VAL A 24 -2.90 -5.41 2.04
N LEU A 25 -1.63 -5.39 1.66
CA LEU A 25 -0.59 -4.74 2.45
C LEU A 25 -0.87 -3.23 2.57
N ALA A 26 -1.19 -2.58 1.45
CA ALA A 26 -1.51 -1.16 1.41
C ALA A 26 -2.76 -0.81 2.25
N THR A 27 -3.80 -1.63 2.19
CA THR A 27 -5.09 -1.32 2.84
C THR A 27 -5.16 -1.73 4.31
N ARG A 28 -4.38 -2.73 4.73
CA ARG A 28 -4.45 -3.25 6.11
C ARG A 28 -3.31 -2.79 7.00
N PHE A 29 -2.22 -2.31 6.42
CA PHE A 29 -1.04 -1.86 7.15
C PHE A 29 -0.75 -0.38 6.90
N GLU A 30 -1.78 0.40 6.56
CA GLU A 30 -1.67 1.85 6.51
C GLU A 30 -1.38 2.37 7.93
N PRO A 31 -0.32 3.17 8.13
CA PRO A 31 0.00 3.70 9.46
C PRO A 31 -1.07 4.71 9.88
N GLU A 32 -1.49 4.65 11.14
CA GLU A 32 -2.38 5.68 11.68
C GLU A 32 -1.73 7.06 11.51
N GLN A 33 -2.53 8.01 11.02
CA GLN A 33 -2.08 9.36 10.75
C GLN A 33 -1.79 10.07 12.08
N GLN A 34 -0.54 9.98 12.54
CA GLN A 34 -0.11 10.60 13.79
C GLN A 34 -0.01 12.11 13.60
N THR A 35 -0.88 12.86 14.27
CA THR A 35 -0.75 14.31 14.39
C THR A 35 0.35 14.61 15.40
N VAL A 36 1.59 14.76 14.90
CA VAL A 36 2.73 15.19 15.73
C VAL A 36 2.56 16.66 16.06
N SER A 37 1.76 16.97 17.09
CA SER A 37 1.74 18.28 17.71
C SER A 37 2.99 18.41 18.58
N LYS A 38 4.11 18.77 17.96
CA LYS A 38 5.32 19.16 18.70
C LYS A 38 5.16 20.63 19.07
N PRO A 39 4.90 20.97 20.33
CA PRO A 39 4.87 22.37 20.74
C PRO A 39 6.25 22.98 20.49
N ILE A 40 6.30 24.04 19.70
CA ILE A 40 7.54 24.78 19.45
C ILE A 40 7.91 25.50 20.75
N PRO A 41 9.10 25.24 21.34
CA PRO A 41 9.54 25.95 22.53
C PRO A 41 9.57 27.45 22.25
N GLY A 42 8.85 28.25 23.05
CA GLY A 42 8.86 29.72 22.98
C GLY A 42 7.68 30.38 22.25
N VAL A 43 6.76 29.62 21.63
CA VAL A 43 5.59 30.21 20.95
C VAL A 43 4.35 30.11 21.84
N LYS A 44 3.90 31.24 22.38
CA LYS A 44 2.59 31.36 23.04
C LYS A 44 1.52 31.52 21.96
N ILE A 45 0.76 30.47 21.67
CA ILE A 45 -0.41 30.55 20.79
C ILE A 45 -1.46 31.42 21.53
N ARG A 46 -1.68 32.66 21.05
CA ARG A 46 -2.80 33.50 21.49
C ARG A 46 -4.04 33.12 20.66
N LYS A 47 -5.16 32.90 21.37
CA LYS A 47 -6.47 32.52 20.83
C LYS A 47 -7.12 33.70 20.10
#